data_AF-A0A3D3SSH0-F1
#
_entry.id   AF-A0A3D3SSH0-F1
#
_cell.length_a   1.000
_cell.length_b   1.000
_cell.length_c   1.000
_cell.angle_alpha   90.00
_cell.angle_beta   90.00
_cell.angle_gamma   90.00
#
_symmetry.space_group_name_H-M   'P 1'
#
loop_
_entity.id
_entity.type
_entity.pdbx_description
1 polymer ?
#
loop_
_entity_poly.entity_id
_entity_poly.type
_entity_poly.pdbx_seq_one_letter_code
_entity_poly.pdbx_strand_id
1 'polypeptide(L)'
;MQEPDKPSDGQLAASGTGNTASQASSDQATSLRVSQSELPIVCPNPRMPLWSSHPKVFLELNDEGVAKCPYCGTRYQLQEAAD
;
A
#
# COMPACT_ATOMS: atom_id res chain seq x y z
N MET A 1 -30.29 -49.77 44.96
CA MET A 1 -29.18 -48.86 45.36
C MET A 1 -28.67 -48.25 44.06
N GLN A 2 -29.44 -47.35 43.44
CA GLN A 2 -29.44 -45.90 43.64
C GLN A 2 -28.27 -45.21 42.89
N GLU A 3 -28.54 -44.87 41.63
CA GLU A 3 -28.13 -43.65 40.86
C GLU A 3 -26.63 -43.41 40.52
N PRO A 4 -26.29 -42.53 39.54
CA PRO A 4 -27.11 -41.98 38.46
C PRO A 4 -26.46 -42.02 37.06
N ASP A 5 -27.37 -41.93 36.10
CA ASP A 5 -27.28 -41.40 34.74
C ASP A 5 -26.09 -40.45 34.45
N LYS A 6 -25.34 -40.78 33.39
CA LYS A 6 -24.29 -39.94 32.83
C LYS A 6 -24.95 -38.74 32.11
N PRO A 7 -24.59 -37.48 32.43
CA PRO A 7 -25.23 -36.33 31.83
C PRO A 7 -25.01 -36.31 30.32
N SER A 8 -26.13 -36.47 29.61
CA SER A 8 -26.33 -36.06 28.23
C SER A 8 -26.87 -34.64 28.26
N ASP A 9 -26.01 -33.63 28.26
CA ASP A 9 -26.24 -32.36 27.57
C ASP A 9 -24.99 -31.48 27.64
N GLY A 10 -24.54 -31.00 26.49
CA GLY A 10 -23.34 -30.18 26.37
C GLY A 10 -22.99 -29.86 24.93
N GLN A 11 -24.01 -29.74 24.07
CA GLN A 11 -23.86 -29.08 22.78
C GLN A 11 -23.79 -27.57 23.05
N LEU A 12 -22.59 -27.02 23.06
CA LEU A 12 -22.38 -25.58 22.95
C LEU A 12 -21.27 -25.34 21.94
N ALA A 13 -21.70 -24.87 20.78
CA ALA A 13 -20.88 -24.51 19.66
C ALA A 13 -19.77 -23.53 20.04
N ALA A 14 -18.57 -23.84 19.58
CA ALA A 14 -17.66 -22.81 19.11
C ALA A 14 -16.98 -23.40 17.89
N SER A 15 -17.67 -23.29 16.75
CA SER A 15 -17.02 -23.21 15.45
C SER A 15 -15.85 -22.24 15.60
N GLY A 16 -14.64 -22.79 15.72
CA GLY A 16 -13.41 -22.02 15.62
C GLY A 16 -13.29 -21.56 14.18
N THR A 17 -14.00 -20.49 13.85
CA THR A 17 -13.84 -19.71 12.64
C THR A 17 -12.36 -19.37 12.53
N GLY A 18 -11.66 -20.13 11.68
CA GLY A 18 -10.32 -19.77 11.23
C GLY A 18 -10.39 -18.32 10.75
N ASN A 19 -9.49 -17.50 11.27
CA ASN A 19 -9.48 -16.06 11.07
C ASN A 19 -9.29 -15.73 9.59
N THR A 20 -10.40 -15.49 8.89
CA THR A 20 -10.40 -14.84 7.57
C THR A 20 -10.20 -13.34 7.78
N ALA A 21 -8.94 -12.91 7.88
CA ALA A 21 -8.53 -11.52 7.58
C ALA A 21 -6.99 -11.39 7.57
N SER A 22 -6.30 -12.13 6.71
CA SER A 22 -5.04 -11.63 6.16
C SER A 22 -5.38 -10.53 5.17
N GLN A 23 -5.72 -9.35 5.70
CA GLN A 23 -5.95 -8.16 4.92
C GLN A 23 -4.68 -7.85 4.13
N ALA A 24 -4.86 -7.85 2.82
CA ALA A 24 -3.85 -7.61 1.81
C ALA A 24 -2.96 -6.43 2.19
N SER A 25 -1.68 -6.75 2.39
CA SER A 25 -0.65 -5.77 2.68
C SER A 25 -0.49 -4.83 1.48
N SER A 26 -0.79 -3.56 1.72
CA SER A 26 -0.10 -2.37 1.20
C SER A 26 0.65 -2.51 -0.13
N ASP A 27 -0.05 -2.42 -1.25
CA ASP A 27 0.55 -2.00 -2.53
C ASP A 27 -0.35 -0.92 -3.15
N GLN A 28 -0.64 0.12 -2.37
CA GLN A 28 -1.24 1.34 -2.91
C GLN A 28 -0.15 2.05 -3.70
N ALA A 29 -0.03 1.71 -4.99
CA ALA A 29 0.83 2.39 -5.94
C ALA A 29 0.65 3.91 -5.79
N THR A 30 1.62 4.56 -5.16
CA THR A 30 1.52 5.98 -4.83
C THR A 30 1.78 6.77 -6.11
N SER A 31 0.71 7.26 -6.72
CA SER A 31 0.78 8.19 -7.85
C SER A 31 0.91 9.62 -7.33
N LEU A 32 2.03 10.29 -7.62
CA LEU A 32 2.27 11.68 -7.25
C LEU A 32 2.04 12.60 -8.44
N ARG A 33 1.19 13.60 -8.26
CA ARG A 33 1.05 14.70 -9.23
C ARG A 33 2.14 15.73 -8.98
N VAL A 34 2.83 16.14 -10.03
CA VAL A 34 3.93 17.10 -9.99
C VAL A 34 3.66 18.23 -10.97
N SER A 35 4.04 19.44 -10.61
CA SER A 35 3.88 20.63 -11.46
C SER A 35 5.14 20.88 -12.30
N GLN A 36 5.03 21.64 -13.40
CA GLN A 36 6.20 22.02 -14.21
C GLN A 36 7.28 22.76 -13.40
N SER A 37 6.91 23.50 -12.36
CA SER A 37 7.83 24.18 -11.44
C SER A 37 8.68 23.22 -10.59
N GLU A 38 8.33 21.93 -10.54
CA GLU A 38 9.07 20.88 -9.81
C GLU A 38 10.03 20.11 -10.73
N LEU A 39 10.15 20.51 -12.01
CA LEU A 39 11.13 19.93 -12.92
C LEU A 39 12.55 20.43 -12.61
N PRO A 40 13.57 19.55 -12.64
CA PRO A 40 13.50 18.11 -12.94
C PRO A 40 12.97 17.28 -11.75
N ILE A 41 12.20 16.22 -12.03
CA ILE A 41 11.63 15.35 -10.98
C ILE A 41 12.75 14.60 -10.26
N VAL A 42 12.84 14.78 -8.94
CA VAL A 42 13.82 14.11 -8.09
C VAL A 42 13.14 13.14 -7.14
N CYS A 43 13.60 11.90 -7.12
CA CYS A 43 13.19 10.89 -6.15
C CYS A 43 14.39 10.41 -5.32
N PRO A 44 14.35 10.45 -3.98
CA PRO A 44 13.27 10.97 -3.11
C PRO A 44 13.24 12.51 -3.06
N ASN A 45 12.03 13.09 -3.01
CA ASN A 45 11.86 14.53 -2.84
C ASN A 45 11.90 14.89 -1.33
N PRO A 46 12.19 16.15 -0.96
CA PRO A 46 12.25 16.56 0.46
C PRO A 46 10.90 16.57 1.18
N ARG A 47 9.78 16.43 0.46
CA ARG A 47 8.42 16.29 1.01
C ARG A 47 8.04 14.83 1.30
N MET A 48 8.82 13.86 0.83
CA MET A 48 8.60 12.44 1.07
C MET A 48 9.36 12.01 2.31
N PRO A 49 8.74 11.18 3.17
CA PRO A 49 9.44 10.72 4.35
C PRO A 49 10.60 9.79 3.92
N LEU A 50 11.75 9.98 4.58
CA LEU A 50 13.05 9.39 4.24
C LEU A 50 13.12 7.89 4.60
N TRP A 51 12.14 7.09 4.16
CA TRP A 51 12.20 5.63 4.15
C TRP A 51 12.71 5.08 2.81
N SER A 52 13.15 5.95 1.91
CA SER A 52 13.65 5.57 0.59
C SER A 52 15.08 5.05 0.71
N SER A 53 15.25 3.74 0.87
CA SER A 53 16.55 3.03 0.89
C SER A 53 17.30 3.02 -0.46
N HIS A 54 17.03 3.98 -1.36
CA HIS A 54 17.67 4.06 -2.67
C HIS A 54 18.35 5.43 -2.90
N PRO A 55 19.35 5.50 -3.79
CA PRO A 55 20.03 6.75 -4.14
C PRO A 55 19.08 7.77 -4.78
N LYS A 56 19.42 9.06 -4.67
CA LYS A 56 18.73 10.14 -5.37
C LYS A 56 18.86 9.95 -6.88
N VAL A 57 17.72 9.95 -7.57
CA VAL A 57 17.66 9.87 -9.04
C VAL A 57 16.78 10.95 -9.62
N PHE A 58 17.13 11.35 -10.84
CA PHE A 58 16.33 12.25 -11.68
C PHE A 58 15.47 11.41 -12.61
N LEU A 59 14.19 11.73 -12.68
CA LEU A 59 13.23 11.01 -13.50
C LEU A 59 12.81 11.89 -14.67
N GLU A 60 13.05 11.39 -15.88
CA GLU A 60 12.58 11.99 -17.13
C GLU A 60 11.11 11.58 -17.35
N LEU A 61 10.28 12.54 -17.74
CA LEU A 61 8.89 12.27 -18.11
C LEU A 61 8.82 11.80 -19.57
N ASN A 62 7.94 10.86 -19.87
CA ASN A 62 7.63 10.47 -21.25
C ASN A 62 6.75 11.54 -21.95
N ASP A 63 6.40 11.32 -23.22
CA ASP A 63 5.54 12.21 -24.01
C ASP A 63 4.15 12.46 -23.37
N GLU A 64 3.69 11.55 -22.51
CA GLU A 64 2.44 11.69 -21.74
C GLU A 64 2.62 12.47 -20.42
N GLY A 65 3.83 12.94 -20.12
CA GLY A 65 4.13 13.62 -18.86
C GLY A 65 4.16 12.68 -17.65
N VAL A 66 4.48 11.40 -17.83
CA VAL A 66 4.51 10.39 -16.78
C VAL A 66 5.94 9.85 -16.60
N ALA A 67 6.36 9.66 -15.35
CA ALA A 67 7.61 8.99 -15.01
C ALA A 67 7.38 7.95 -13.91
N LYS A 68 8.15 6.87 -13.94
CA LYS A 68 8.11 5.85 -12.87
C LYS A 68 9.50 5.68 -12.29
N CYS A 69 9.61 5.79 -10.96
CA CYS A 69 10.88 5.50 -10.30
C CYS A 69 11.19 4.01 -10.37
N PRO A 70 12.38 3.59 -10.84
CA PRO A 70 12.74 2.17 -10.90
C PRO A 70 13.03 1.56 -9.52
N TYR A 71 13.17 2.38 -8.48
CA TYR A 71 13.50 1.93 -7.13
C TYR A 71 12.28 1.85 -6.22
N CYS A 72 11.54 2.94 -6.06
CA CYS A 72 10.38 3.00 -5.16
C CYS A 72 9.05 2.67 -5.84
N GLY A 73 9.00 2.55 -7.17
CA GLY A 73 7.77 2.26 -7.91
C GLY A 73 6.79 3.43 -8.00
N THR A 74 7.06 4.56 -7.33
CA THR A 74 6.24 5.77 -7.37
C THR A 74 6.06 6.27 -8.80
N ARG A 75 4.81 6.52 -9.18
CA ARG A 75 4.43 7.01 -10.50
C ARG A 75 4.20 8.51 -10.41
N TYR A 76 5.06 9.29 -11.05
CA TYR A 76 4.95 10.73 -11.15
C TYR A 76 4.15 11.09 -12.38
N GLN A 77 3.18 11.99 -12.24
CA GLN A 77 2.38 12.48 -13.33
C GLN A 77 2.42 14.00 -13.34
N LEU A 78 2.93 14.56 -14.42
CA LEU A 78 2.95 15.98 -14.67
C LEU A 78 1.51 16.46 -14.79
N GLN A 79 1.15 17.44 -13.98
CA GLN A 79 -0.06 18.20 -14.21
C GLN A 79 0.19 19.06 -15.44
N GLU A 80 -0.44 18.68 -16.56
CA GLU A 80 -0.63 19.60 -17.68
C GLU A 80 -1.13 20.92 -17.10
N ALA A 81 -0.49 22.03 -17.48
CA ALA A 81 -0.92 23.33 -17.02
C ALA A 81 -2.35 23.51 -17.55
N ALA A 82 -3.33 23.30 -16.67
CA ALA A 82 -4.67 23.80 -16.88
C ALA A 82 -4.53 25.32 -16.83
N ASP A 83 -4.30 25.89 -18.01
CA ASP A 83 -4.35 27.33 -18.28
C ASP A 83 -5.71 27.90 -17.86
#